data_AF-A0A8Q3WL49-F1
#
_entry.id   AF-A0A8Q3WL49-F1
#
_cell.length_a   1.000
_cell.length_b   1.000
_cell.length_c   1.000
_cell.angle_alpha   90.00
_cell.angle_beta   90.00
_cell.angle_gamma   90.00
#
_symmetry.space_group_name_H-M   'P 1'
#
loop_
_entity.id
_entity.type
_entity.pdbx_description
1 polymer ?
#
loop_
_entity_poly.entity_id
_entity_poly.type
_entity_poly.pdbx_seq_one_letter_code
_entity_poly.pdbx_strand_id
1 'polypeptide(L)'
;NADTPVSKFMDRLLSLMVCNHEKVGLQIRTNVKDLVGLELSPALYPMLFNKLKNTISKFFDSQGQVLLTDTNTQFVEQTIAIMKNLLDNHTEGSSEHLGQASIETMMLNLVRYVRVLGNMVHAIQIKTKLCQLVEVMMARRDDLSFCQEMKFRNKMVEYLTDWVMGTSNQAADDDVKCLTRDLDQASMEAVVSLLAGLPLQPEEGDGVELMEAKSQLFLKYFTLFMNLLNDCSEVEDESAQTGGRKRGMSRRLASLRHCTVLAMSNLLNANVDSGLMHSIGLGYHKDLQTRATFMEVLTKILQQGTEFDTLAETVLADRFERLVELVTMMGDQGELPIAMALANVVPCSQWDELARVLVTLFDSRHLLYQLLWNMFSKEVELADSMQTLFRGNSLASKIMTFCFKVYGATYLQKLLDPLLRIVITSSDWQHVSFEVDPTRLGCTGAVSAHCNLCLPGSCDSPASAS
;
A
#
# COMPACT_ATOMS: atom_id res chain seq x y z
N ASN A 1 4.05 20.23 -12.37
CA ASN A 1 5.48 20.62 -12.39
C ASN A 1 6.35 19.72 -13.28
N ALA A 2 5.95 19.41 -14.52
CA ALA A 2 6.67 18.44 -15.35
C ALA A 2 7.96 18.98 -16.01
N ASP A 3 8.15 20.30 -16.09
CA ASP A 3 9.07 20.88 -17.10
C ASP A 3 10.22 21.75 -16.54
N THR A 4 10.64 21.51 -15.29
CA THR A 4 11.81 22.24 -14.72
C THR A 4 13.13 21.68 -15.27
N PRO A 5 14.21 22.50 -15.34
CA PRO A 5 15.54 22.01 -15.70
C PRO A 5 16.01 20.84 -14.82
N VAL A 6 15.69 20.87 -13.52
CA VAL A 6 15.99 19.80 -12.56
C VAL A 6 15.23 18.52 -12.90
N SER A 7 13.94 18.62 -13.27
CA SER A 7 13.14 17.48 -13.72
C SER A 7 13.77 16.80 -14.94
N LYS A 8 14.16 17.58 -15.95
CA LYS A 8 14.83 17.09 -17.17
C LYS A 8 16.19 16.47 -16.90
N PHE A 9 16.97 17.09 -16.01
CA PHE A 9 18.25 16.55 -15.57
C PHE A 9 18.07 15.19 -14.91
N MET A 10 17.11 15.07 -13.98
CA MET A 10 16.80 13.81 -13.32
C MET A 10 16.35 12.73 -14.31
N ASP A 11 15.51 13.06 -15.30
CA ASP A 11 15.09 12.10 -16.34
C ASP A 11 16.28 11.56 -17.16
N ARG A 12 17.19 12.46 -17.56
CA ARG A 12 18.42 12.05 -18.26
C ARG A 12 19.28 11.16 -17.38
N LEU A 13 19.43 11.51 -16.12
CA LEU A 13 20.24 10.78 -15.17
C LEU A 13 19.69 9.36 -14.93
N LEU A 14 18.36 9.23 -14.75
CA LEU A 14 17.71 7.93 -14.63
C LEU A 14 17.80 7.08 -15.91
N SER A 15 17.80 7.70 -17.10
CA SER A 15 18.01 6.97 -18.37
C SER A 15 19.40 6.32 -18.47
N LEU A 16 20.41 6.88 -17.78
CA LEU A 16 21.78 6.35 -17.77
C LEU A 16 21.94 5.14 -16.84
N MET A 17 20.95 4.83 -15.98
CA MET A 17 20.96 3.62 -15.13
C MET A 17 20.95 2.32 -15.94
N VAL A 18 20.55 2.38 -17.21
CA VAL A 18 20.51 1.24 -18.14
C VAL A 18 21.43 1.43 -19.34
N CYS A 19 22.50 2.23 -19.18
CA CYS A 19 23.46 2.46 -20.24
C CYS A 19 24.20 1.18 -20.61
N ASN A 20 23.97 0.65 -21.81
CA ASN A 20 24.54 -0.63 -22.29
C ASN A 20 25.79 -0.47 -23.16
N HIS A 21 26.51 0.65 -23.03
CA HIS A 21 27.75 0.84 -23.78
C HIS A 21 28.85 -0.12 -23.29
N GLU A 22 29.43 -0.93 -24.17
CA GLU A 22 30.34 -2.04 -23.79
C GLU A 22 31.52 -1.63 -22.90
N LYS A 23 32.18 -0.50 -23.23
CA LYS A 23 33.39 -0.05 -22.51
C LYS A 23 33.15 0.74 -21.23
N VAL A 24 32.13 1.61 -21.23
CA VAL A 24 31.91 2.61 -20.16
C VAL A 24 30.57 2.47 -19.46
N GLY A 25 29.67 1.61 -19.97
CA GLY A 25 28.31 1.47 -19.46
C GLY A 25 28.28 1.05 -17.99
N LEU A 26 29.10 0.09 -17.58
CA LEU A 26 29.20 -0.30 -16.17
C LEU A 26 29.63 0.88 -15.27
N GLN A 27 30.65 1.63 -15.69
CA GLN A 27 31.14 2.78 -14.94
C GLN A 27 30.09 3.89 -14.85
N ILE A 28 29.39 4.19 -15.96
CA ILE A 28 28.29 5.15 -15.99
C ILE A 28 27.19 4.74 -15.02
N ARG A 29 26.74 3.48 -15.08
CA ARG A 29 25.68 2.98 -14.20
C ARG A 29 26.08 3.05 -12.73
N THR A 30 27.30 2.64 -12.38
CA THR A 30 27.82 2.71 -11.02
C THR A 30 27.88 4.15 -10.51
N ASN A 31 28.45 5.07 -11.29
CA ASN A 31 28.54 6.49 -10.92
C ASN A 31 27.16 7.13 -10.76
N VAL A 32 26.22 6.81 -11.64
CA VAL A 32 24.83 7.28 -11.55
C VAL A 32 24.18 6.75 -10.27
N LYS A 33 24.31 5.46 -9.99
CA LYS A 33 23.75 4.83 -8.79
C LYS A 33 24.36 5.41 -7.51
N ASP A 34 25.66 5.67 -7.46
CA ASP A 34 26.32 6.28 -6.30
C ASP A 34 25.91 7.76 -6.14
N LEU A 35 25.90 8.54 -7.22
CA LEU A 35 25.47 9.94 -7.21
C LEU A 35 24.02 10.09 -6.72
N VAL A 36 23.10 9.24 -7.19
CA VAL A 36 21.68 9.30 -6.79
C VAL A 36 21.46 8.70 -5.41
N GLY A 37 22.11 7.57 -5.11
CA GLY A 37 21.89 6.83 -3.88
C GLY A 37 22.60 7.41 -2.65
N LEU A 38 23.71 8.13 -2.85
CA LEU A 38 24.59 8.59 -1.75
C LEU A 38 24.72 10.11 -1.67
N GLU A 39 24.72 10.82 -2.81
CA GLU A 39 25.03 12.26 -2.84
C GLU A 39 23.80 13.15 -3.11
N LEU A 40 22.64 12.54 -3.41
CA LEU A 40 21.44 13.30 -3.74
C LEU A 40 20.89 14.05 -2.52
N SER A 41 20.67 15.36 -2.68
CA SER A 41 20.01 16.18 -1.66
C SER A 41 18.60 15.64 -1.32
N PRO A 42 18.26 15.50 -0.02
CA PRO A 42 16.94 15.03 0.42
C PRO A 42 15.75 15.78 -0.17
N ALA A 43 15.90 17.07 -0.47
CA ALA A 43 14.87 17.88 -1.11
C ALA A 43 14.42 17.34 -2.50
N LEU A 44 15.22 16.49 -3.13
CA LEU A 44 14.93 15.87 -4.42
C LEU A 44 14.32 14.46 -4.31
N TYR A 45 14.23 13.87 -3.10
CA TYR A 45 13.66 12.53 -2.91
C TYR A 45 12.21 12.41 -3.44
N PRO A 46 11.30 13.37 -3.17
CA PRO A 46 9.94 13.29 -3.70
C PRO A 46 9.88 13.28 -5.24
N MET A 47 10.77 14.03 -5.89
CA MET A 47 10.86 14.04 -7.35
C MET A 47 11.42 12.72 -7.88
N LEU A 48 12.49 12.22 -7.26
CA LEU A 48 13.13 10.96 -7.62
C LEU A 48 12.14 9.79 -7.49
N PHE A 49 11.48 9.64 -6.35
CA PHE A 49 10.57 8.51 -6.09
C PHE A 49 9.40 8.52 -7.06
N ASN A 50 8.83 9.70 -7.36
CA ASN A 50 7.78 9.81 -8.37
C ASN A 50 8.26 9.43 -9.76
N LYS A 51 9.48 9.83 -10.17
CA LYS A 51 10.04 9.47 -11.49
C LYS A 51 10.37 7.98 -11.59
N LEU A 52 10.95 7.38 -10.55
CA LEU A 52 11.20 5.94 -10.46
C LEU A 52 9.88 5.15 -10.53
N LYS A 53 8.89 5.51 -9.70
CA LYS A 53 7.54 4.94 -9.72
C LYS A 53 6.93 5.00 -11.12
N ASN A 54 6.92 6.18 -11.74
CA ASN A 54 6.32 6.39 -13.06
C ASN A 54 7.04 5.60 -14.16
N THR A 55 8.34 5.33 -14.01
CA THR A 55 9.11 4.53 -14.95
C THR A 55 8.80 3.05 -14.77
N ILE A 56 8.84 2.55 -13.53
CA ILE A 56 8.56 1.15 -13.21
C ILE A 56 7.11 0.78 -13.57
N SER A 57 6.14 1.67 -13.40
CA SER A 57 4.76 1.42 -13.81
C SER A 57 4.60 1.15 -15.31
N LYS A 58 5.55 1.58 -16.15
CA LYS A 58 5.56 1.29 -17.61
C LYS A 58 6.08 -0.10 -17.94
N PHE A 59 6.61 -0.84 -16.96
CA PHE A 59 7.05 -2.22 -17.13
C PHE A 59 5.89 -3.22 -17.04
N PHE A 60 4.66 -2.72 -17.06
CA PHE A 60 3.44 -3.50 -17.03
C PHE A 60 2.59 -3.16 -18.26
N ASP A 61 1.98 -4.16 -18.89
CA ASP A 61 1.06 -3.95 -20.00
C ASP A 61 -0.33 -3.45 -19.53
N SER A 62 -1.26 -3.26 -20.47
CA SER A 62 -2.62 -2.83 -20.17
C SER A 62 -3.43 -3.84 -19.35
N GLN A 63 -3.00 -5.10 -19.28
CA GLN A 63 -3.59 -6.16 -18.46
C GLN A 63 -2.87 -6.32 -17.11
N GLY A 64 -1.84 -5.51 -16.85
CA GLY A 64 -1.04 -5.58 -15.62
C GLY A 64 -0.02 -6.72 -15.58
N GLN A 65 0.29 -7.35 -16.72
CA GLN A 65 1.34 -8.35 -16.86
C GLN A 65 2.72 -7.71 -16.98
N VAL A 66 3.73 -8.38 -16.43
CA VAL A 66 5.11 -7.86 -16.40
C VAL A 66 5.78 -7.99 -17.76
N LEU A 67 6.32 -6.88 -18.26
CA LEU A 67 7.11 -6.79 -19.49
C LEU A 67 8.60 -7.03 -19.18
N LEU A 68 9.02 -8.30 -19.26
CA LEU A 68 10.41 -8.69 -19.00
C LEU A 68 11.32 -8.32 -20.17
N THR A 69 12.28 -7.43 -19.91
CA THR A 69 13.41 -7.14 -20.81
C THR A 69 14.69 -6.97 -19.99
N ASP A 70 15.86 -7.17 -20.59
CA ASP A 70 17.14 -6.96 -19.89
C ASP A 70 17.28 -5.53 -19.37
N THR A 71 16.88 -4.55 -20.20
CA THR A 71 16.86 -3.13 -19.83
C THR A 71 15.95 -2.85 -18.64
N ASN A 72 14.72 -3.37 -18.62
CA ASN A 72 13.80 -3.18 -17.51
C ASN A 72 14.33 -3.84 -16.23
N THR A 73 14.89 -5.05 -16.35
CA THR A 73 15.45 -5.80 -15.21
C THR A 73 16.64 -5.06 -14.61
N GLN A 74 17.53 -4.53 -15.45
CA GLN A 74 18.64 -3.70 -15.01
C GLN A 74 18.17 -2.41 -14.33
N PHE A 75 17.13 -1.76 -14.85
CA PHE A 75 16.53 -0.58 -14.21
C PHE A 75 15.98 -0.91 -12.82
N VAL A 76 15.27 -2.03 -12.70
CA VAL A 76 14.75 -2.53 -11.41
C VAL A 76 15.88 -2.78 -10.42
N GLU A 77 16.94 -3.47 -10.84
CA GLU A 77 18.11 -3.72 -9.98
C GLU A 77 18.77 -2.42 -9.50
N GLN A 78 19.00 -1.45 -10.39
CA GLN A 78 19.58 -0.16 -10.01
C GLN A 78 18.64 0.61 -9.07
N THR A 79 17.34 0.56 -9.30
CA THR A 79 16.35 1.21 -8.43
C THR A 79 16.38 0.62 -7.03
N ILE A 80 16.44 -0.71 -6.89
CA ILE A 80 16.54 -1.39 -5.59
C ILE A 80 17.78 -0.91 -4.83
N ALA A 81 18.93 -0.85 -5.51
CA ALA A 81 20.19 -0.40 -4.90
C ALA A 81 20.15 1.07 -4.46
N ILE A 82 19.61 1.96 -5.32
CA ILE A 82 19.47 3.39 -5.02
C ILE A 82 18.53 3.59 -3.82
N MET A 83 17.35 2.97 -3.85
CA MET A 83 16.38 3.09 -2.76
C MET A 83 16.95 2.60 -1.43
N LYS A 84 17.71 1.51 -1.45
CA LYS A 84 18.35 0.98 -0.24
C LYS A 84 19.35 1.97 0.32
N ASN A 85 20.24 2.48 -0.52
CA ASN A 85 21.24 3.49 -0.13
C ASN A 85 20.59 4.76 0.44
N LEU A 86 19.51 5.24 -0.17
CA LEU A 86 18.80 6.43 0.31
C LEU A 86 18.15 6.22 1.67
N LEU A 87 17.62 5.03 1.94
CA LEU A 87 17.01 4.71 3.21
C LEU A 87 18.06 4.43 4.30
N ASP A 88 19.17 3.76 3.97
CA ASP A 88 20.32 3.54 4.87
C ASP A 88 21.02 4.85 5.27
N ASN A 89 20.95 5.89 4.44
CA ASN A 89 21.58 7.17 4.70
C ASN A 89 20.77 8.02 5.70
N HIS A 90 21.36 8.29 6.87
CA HIS A 90 20.80 9.12 7.93
C HIS A 90 21.24 10.59 7.80
N THR A 91 21.03 11.21 6.65
CA THR A 91 21.33 12.63 6.47
C THR A 91 20.36 13.49 7.28
N GLU A 92 20.84 14.53 7.96
CA GLU A 92 20.01 15.48 8.70
C GLU A 92 18.90 16.07 7.80
N GLY A 93 17.67 16.12 8.32
CA GLY A 93 16.50 16.61 7.58
C GLY A 93 15.91 15.64 6.53
N SER A 94 16.48 14.44 6.36
CA SER A 94 15.97 13.47 5.37
C SER A 94 14.57 12.93 5.66
N SER A 95 14.21 12.75 6.93
CA SER A 95 12.90 12.21 7.34
C SER A 95 11.72 13.05 6.84
N GLU A 96 11.81 14.38 6.89
CA GLU A 96 10.74 15.28 6.42
C GLU A 96 10.45 15.07 4.93
N HIS A 97 11.50 14.91 4.12
CA HIS A 97 11.36 14.74 2.68
C HIS A 97 10.93 13.32 2.28
N LEU A 98 11.27 12.30 3.09
CA LEU A 98 10.83 10.93 2.86
C LEU A 98 9.32 10.77 3.08
N GLY A 99 8.76 11.43 4.09
CA GLY A 99 7.32 11.44 4.35
C GLY A 99 6.50 12.07 3.22
N GLN A 100 7.08 12.94 2.40
CA GLN A 100 6.37 13.60 1.28
C GLN A 100 6.18 12.70 0.05
N ALA A 101 6.83 11.53 0.00
CA ALA A 101 6.90 10.70 -1.19
C ALA A 101 6.22 9.33 -0.99
N SER A 102 5.22 9.03 -1.80
CA SER A 102 4.56 7.71 -1.77
C SER A 102 5.49 6.62 -2.33
N ILE A 103 5.96 5.75 -1.45
CA ILE A 103 6.84 4.62 -1.78
C ILE A 103 6.07 3.30 -2.05
N GLU A 104 4.86 3.17 -1.50
CA GLU A 104 4.04 1.95 -1.53
C GLU A 104 3.87 1.36 -2.94
N THR A 105 3.35 2.14 -3.88
CA THR A 105 3.08 1.66 -5.25
C THR A 105 4.36 1.25 -5.96
N MET A 106 5.46 1.98 -5.74
CA MET A 106 6.75 1.66 -6.34
C MET A 106 7.28 0.33 -5.82
N MET A 107 7.24 0.12 -4.51
CA MET A 107 7.69 -1.12 -3.88
C MET A 107 6.84 -2.32 -4.29
N LEU A 108 5.52 -2.16 -4.37
CA LEU A 108 4.62 -3.19 -4.88
C LEU A 108 4.91 -3.55 -6.33
N ASN A 109 5.23 -2.56 -7.18
CA ASN A 109 5.60 -2.84 -8.56
C ASN A 109 6.99 -3.50 -8.66
N LEU A 110 7.95 -3.12 -7.82
CA LEU A 110 9.26 -3.78 -7.76
C LEU A 110 9.13 -5.26 -7.40
N VAL A 111 8.41 -5.60 -6.33
CA VAL A 111 8.23 -7.00 -5.92
C VAL A 111 7.45 -7.79 -6.96
N ARG A 112 6.40 -7.21 -7.57
CA ARG A 112 5.66 -7.86 -8.66
C ARG A 112 6.54 -8.15 -9.86
N TYR A 113 7.41 -7.23 -10.25
CA TYR A 113 8.37 -7.45 -11.33
C TYR A 113 9.36 -8.57 -10.98
N VAL A 114 9.99 -8.49 -9.79
CA VAL A 114 11.01 -9.43 -9.33
C VAL A 114 10.45 -10.84 -9.11
N ARG A 115 9.18 -10.97 -8.71
CA ARG A 115 8.50 -12.26 -8.52
C ARG A 115 8.43 -13.10 -9.79
N VAL A 116 8.28 -12.46 -10.95
CA VAL A 116 8.23 -13.15 -12.26
C VAL A 116 9.61 -13.56 -12.75
N LEU A 117 10.69 -13.01 -12.15
CA LEU A 117 12.03 -13.49 -12.45
C LEU A 117 12.17 -14.96 -12.00
N GLY A 118 12.69 -15.80 -12.89
CA GLY A 118 12.97 -17.20 -12.60
C GLY A 118 14.02 -17.40 -11.50
N ASN A 119 14.58 -18.60 -11.40
CA ASN A 119 15.53 -18.96 -10.34
C ASN A 119 16.99 -19.04 -10.83
N MET A 120 17.33 -18.20 -11.81
CA MET A 120 18.73 -18.02 -12.24
C MET A 120 19.53 -17.28 -11.15
N VAL A 121 20.85 -17.51 -11.08
CA VAL A 121 21.75 -16.89 -10.09
C VAL A 121 21.54 -15.37 -9.97
N HIS A 122 21.45 -14.66 -11.09
CA HIS A 122 21.23 -13.22 -11.11
C HIS A 122 19.86 -12.83 -10.53
N ALA A 123 18.82 -13.61 -10.82
CA ALA A 123 17.48 -13.37 -10.28
C ALA A 123 17.42 -13.62 -8.77
N ILE A 124 18.11 -14.64 -8.26
CA ILE A 124 18.25 -14.89 -6.81
C ILE A 124 18.90 -13.68 -6.13
N GLN A 125 19.98 -13.14 -6.71
CA GLN A 125 20.64 -11.94 -6.17
C GLN A 125 19.73 -10.71 -6.15
N ILE A 126 18.92 -10.50 -7.19
CA ILE A 126 17.94 -9.39 -7.22
C ILE A 126 16.88 -9.58 -6.13
N LYS A 127 16.35 -10.80 -5.97
CA LYS A 127 15.40 -11.13 -4.89
C LYS A 127 16.01 -10.83 -3.51
N THR A 128 17.26 -11.26 -3.27
CA THR A 128 17.97 -10.99 -1.99
C THR A 128 18.12 -9.50 -1.74
N LYS A 129 18.56 -8.71 -2.73
CA LYS A 129 18.71 -7.24 -2.60
C LYS A 129 17.36 -6.57 -2.32
N LEU A 130 16.28 -7.06 -2.93
CA LEU A 130 14.93 -6.53 -2.68
C LEU A 130 14.49 -6.82 -1.24
N CYS A 131 14.72 -8.02 -0.71
CA CYS A 131 14.43 -8.32 0.70
C CYS A 131 15.19 -7.37 1.64
N GLN A 132 16.48 -7.15 1.40
CA GLN A 132 17.30 -6.21 2.18
C GLN A 132 16.79 -4.77 2.11
N LEU A 133 16.29 -4.33 0.94
CA LEU A 133 15.64 -3.03 0.81
C LEU A 133 14.37 -2.95 1.68
N VAL A 134 13.56 -4.01 1.69
CA VAL A 134 12.32 -4.05 2.48
C VAL A 134 12.61 -3.98 3.98
N GLU A 135 13.65 -4.66 4.45
CA GLU A 135 14.10 -4.60 5.84
C GLU A 135 14.46 -3.16 6.25
N VAL A 136 15.35 -2.50 5.49
CA VAL A 136 15.77 -1.11 5.75
C VAL A 136 14.57 -0.14 5.69
N MET A 137 13.67 -0.35 4.74
CA MET A 137 12.45 0.45 4.61
C MET A 137 11.55 0.31 5.85
N MET A 138 11.41 -0.90 6.41
CA MET A 138 10.61 -1.12 7.62
C MET A 138 11.31 -0.60 8.89
N ALA A 139 12.64 -0.60 8.94
CA ALA A 139 13.39 0.07 10.02
C ALA A 139 13.16 1.59 10.03
N ARG A 140 12.78 2.17 8.88
CA ARG A 140 12.46 3.59 8.71
C ARG A 140 10.97 3.87 8.50
N ARG A 141 10.12 2.92 8.88
CA ARG A 141 8.67 2.99 8.71
C ARG A 141 8.07 4.32 9.20
N ASP A 142 8.52 4.82 10.34
CA ASP A 142 7.95 6.03 10.96
C ASP A 142 8.33 7.33 10.22
N ASP A 143 9.36 7.31 9.37
CA ASP A 143 9.76 8.43 8.50
C ASP A 143 9.03 8.44 7.15
N LEU A 144 8.29 7.36 6.83
CA LEU A 144 7.69 7.13 5.53
C LEU A 144 6.17 7.33 5.59
N SER A 145 5.58 7.80 4.49
CA SER A 145 4.13 7.88 4.36
C SER A 145 3.55 6.63 3.70
N PHE A 146 2.58 6.03 4.40
CA PHE A 146 1.78 4.91 3.93
C PHE A 146 0.31 5.32 3.90
N CYS A 147 -0.36 5.13 2.76
CA CYS A 147 -1.80 5.31 2.65
C CYS A 147 -2.56 4.11 3.21
N GLN A 148 -2.04 2.89 3.00
CA GLN A 148 -2.65 1.63 3.45
C GLN A 148 -1.59 0.67 3.98
N GLU A 149 -0.87 1.10 5.03
CA GLU A 149 0.31 0.39 5.57
C GLU A 149 0.05 -1.09 5.83
N MET A 150 -1.04 -1.43 6.53
CA MET A 150 -1.36 -2.81 6.90
C MET A 150 -1.61 -3.68 5.67
N LYS A 151 -2.31 -3.15 4.66
CA LYS A 151 -2.57 -3.86 3.41
C LYS A 151 -1.28 -4.05 2.61
N PHE A 152 -0.46 -3.00 2.53
CA PHE A 152 0.86 -3.05 1.91
C PHE A 152 1.73 -4.14 2.56
N ARG A 153 1.83 -4.15 3.90
CA ARG A 153 2.63 -5.13 4.66
C ARG A 153 2.13 -6.55 4.46
N ASN A 154 0.82 -6.80 4.52
CA ASN A 154 0.23 -8.12 4.23
C ASN A 154 0.62 -8.60 2.83
N LYS A 155 0.52 -7.74 1.81
CA LYS A 155 0.88 -8.10 0.43
C LYS A 155 2.38 -8.38 0.26
N MET A 156 3.22 -7.60 0.93
CA MET A 156 4.67 -7.83 0.93
C MET A 156 5.02 -9.16 1.60
N VAL A 157 4.42 -9.50 2.75
CA VAL A 157 4.62 -10.81 3.42
C VAL A 157 4.21 -11.95 2.48
N GLU A 158 3.05 -11.86 1.84
CA GLU A 158 2.60 -12.84 0.84
C GLU A 158 3.66 -13.05 -0.24
N TYR A 159 4.18 -11.99 -0.86
CA TYR A 159 5.15 -12.14 -1.94
C TYR A 159 6.52 -12.61 -1.49
N LEU A 160 7.03 -12.17 -0.34
CA LEU A 160 8.36 -12.56 0.12
C LEU A 160 8.38 -14.01 0.65
N THR A 161 7.28 -14.47 1.25
CA THR A 161 7.19 -15.86 1.73
C THR A 161 7.17 -16.89 0.60
N ASP A 162 6.76 -16.51 -0.62
CA ASP A 162 6.86 -17.38 -1.81
C ASP A 162 8.32 -17.72 -2.19
N TRP A 163 9.31 -16.94 -1.73
CA TRP A 163 10.72 -17.17 -2.04
C TRP A 163 11.42 -18.07 -1.03
N VAL A 164 10.80 -18.28 0.13
CA VAL A 164 11.33 -19.10 1.22
C VAL A 164 11.11 -20.58 0.91
N MET A 165 12.11 -21.43 1.12
CA MET A 165 12.08 -22.89 0.85
C MET A 165 11.93 -23.31 -0.63
N GLY A 166 11.66 -22.38 -1.55
CA GLY A 166 11.18 -22.69 -2.92
C GLY A 166 12.15 -23.41 -3.86
N THR A 167 13.42 -23.60 -3.51
CA THR A 167 14.44 -24.22 -4.39
C THR A 167 15.62 -24.91 -3.70
N SER A 168 15.78 -24.78 -2.38
CA SER A 168 17.01 -25.19 -1.67
C SER A 168 17.33 -26.70 -1.80
N ASN A 169 16.29 -27.55 -1.83
CA ASN A 169 16.45 -29.01 -1.88
C ASN A 169 16.54 -29.59 -3.30
N GLN A 170 16.42 -28.78 -4.36
CA GLN A 170 16.44 -29.24 -5.75
C GLN A 170 17.67 -28.77 -6.54
N ALA A 171 18.46 -27.83 -6.00
CA ALA A 171 19.67 -27.34 -6.67
C ALA A 171 20.80 -28.39 -6.58
N ALA A 172 21.30 -28.84 -7.73
CA ALA A 172 22.44 -29.77 -7.78
C ALA A 172 23.79 -29.09 -7.47
N ASP A 173 23.88 -27.78 -7.66
CA ASP A 173 25.09 -26.96 -7.49
C ASP A 173 25.16 -26.33 -6.09
N ASP A 174 26.27 -26.55 -5.39
CA ASP A 174 26.49 -26.08 -4.02
C ASP A 174 26.55 -24.55 -3.93
N ASP A 175 27.01 -23.86 -4.98
CA ASP A 175 27.03 -22.39 -5.01
C ASP A 175 25.61 -21.80 -5.13
N VAL A 176 24.74 -22.45 -5.90
CA VAL A 176 23.31 -22.08 -6.01
C VAL A 176 22.59 -22.36 -4.69
N LYS A 177 22.89 -23.46 -4.00
CA LYS A 177 22.34 -23.73 -2.65
C LYS A 177 22.72 -22.62 -1.66
N CYS A 178 23.98 -22.20 -1.69
CA CYS A 178 24.51 -21.13 -0.85
C CYS A 178 23.76 -19.80 -1.05
N LEU A 179 23.55 -19.42 -2.32
CA LEU A 179 22.78 -18.22 -2.70
C LEU A 179 21.30 -18.33 -2.34
N THR A 180 20.70 -19.51 -2.51
CA THR A 180 19.30 -19.75 -2.15
C THR A 180 19.12 -19.62 -0.63
N ARG A 181 20.09 -20.09 0.16
CA ARG A 181 20.07 -19.95 1.62
C ARG A 181 20.25 -18.49 2.06
N ASP A 182 21.05 -17.71 1.34
CA ASP A 182 21.16 -16.25 1.57
C ASP A 182 19.84 -15.53 1.23
N LEU A 183 19.13 -16.00 0.20
CA LEU A 183 17.78 -15.52 -0.10
C LEU A 183 16.77 -15.91 0.99
N ASP A 184 16.78 -17.15 1.49
CA ASP A 184 15.92 -17.58 2.59
C ASP A 184 16.13 -16.68 3.82
N GLN A 185 17.39 -16.42 4.20
CA GLN A 185 17.74 -15.55 5.33
C GLN A 185 17.23 -14.13 5.11
N ALA A 186 17.58 -13.49 3.98
CA ALA A 186 17.17 -12.11 3.73
C ALA A 186 15.65 -11.97 3.64
N SER A 187 14.96 -12.95 3.05
CA SER A 187 13.49 -12.97 2.98
C SER A 187 12.88 -13.06 4.37
N MET A 188 13.44 -13.89 5.25
CA MET A 188 12.96 -14.00 6.63
C MET A 188 13.26 -12.76 7.48
N GLU A 189 14.41 -12.10 7.32
CA GLU A 189 14.73 -10.82 7.99
C GLU A 189 13.73 -9.71 7.59
N ALA A 190 13.39 -9.63 6.30
CA ALA A 190 12.36 -8.72 5.80
C ALA A 190 10.96 -9.08 6.34
N VAL A 191 10.59 -10.36 6.33
CA VAL A 191 9.29 -10.84 6.85
C VAL A 191 9.15 -10.59 8.35
N VAL A 192 10.21 -10.77 9.15
CA VAL A 192 10.25 -10.40 10.58
C VAL A 192 9.84 -8.94 10.76
N SER A 193 10.48 -8.05 10.01
CA SER A 193 10.25 -6.61 10.08
C SER A 193 8.82 -6.26 9.66
N LEU A 194 8.29 -6.92 8.62
CA LEU A 194 6.93 -6.74 8.15
C LEU A 194 5.86 -7.30 9.10
N LEU A 195 6.16 -8.33 9.89
CA LEU A 195 5.19 -8.95 10.80
C LEU A 195 5.07 -8.26 12.16
N ALA A 196 6.00 -7.37 12.52
CA ALA A 196 6.01 -6.71 13.83
C ALA A 196 4.74 -5.87 14.08
N GLY A 197 3.80 -6.41 14.88
CA GLY A 197 2.51 -5.77 15.13
C GLY A 197 1.55 -5.77 13.94
N LEU A 198 1.70 -6.70 12.99
CA LEU A 198 0.85 -6.80 11.80
C LEU A 198 -0.40 -7.68 12.06
N PRO A 199 -1.61 -7.11 12.14
CA PRO A 199 -2.82 -7.91 12.04
C PRO A 199 -2.97 -8.44 10.61
N LEU A 200 -3.19 -9.75 10.48
CA LEU A 200 -3.45 -10.38 9.19
C LEU A 200 -4.77 -9.89 8.60
N GLN A 201 -4.75 -9.50 7.33
CA GLN A 201 -5.90 -9.01 6.58
C GLN A 201 -6.07 -9.83 5.29
N PRO A 202 -7.09 -10.71 5.22
CA PRO A 202 -7.46 -11.38 3.97
C PRO A 202 -7.85 -10.38 2.87
N GLU A 203 -7.62 -10.72 1.60
CA GLU A 203 -8.01 -9.84 0.47
C GLU A 203 -9.53 -9.78 0.25
N GLU A 204 -10.26 -10.82 0.66
CA GLU A 204 -11.71 -10.97 0.47
C GLU A 204 -12.38 -11.60 1.72
N GLY A 205 -13.59 -11.14 2.06
CA GLY A 205 -14.45 -11.72 3.11
C GLY A 205 -15.26 -10.68 3.88
N ASP A 206 -16.55 -10.97 4.14
CA ASP A 206 -17.44 -10.15 4.99
C ASP A 206 -17.65 -10.85 6.34
N GLY A 207 -17.42 -10.14 7.45
CA GLY A 207 -17.72 -10.61 8.81
C GLY A 207 -17.09 -11.96 9.21
N VAL A 208 -17.91 -13.01 9.31
CA VAL A 208 -17.51 -14.35 9.81
C VAL A 208 -16.51 -15.04 8.86
N GLU A 209 -16.67 -14.86 7.55
CA GLU A 209 -15.75 -15.40 6.54
C GLU A 209 -14.34 -14.80 6.68
N LEU A 210 -14.26 -13.55 7.15
CA LEU A 210 -13.00 -12.85 7.38
C LEU A 210 -12.19 -13.48 8.52
N MET A 211 -12.85 -13.89 9.61
CA MET A 211 -12.18 -14.51 10.76
C MET A 211 -11.62 -15.88 10.39
N GLU A 212 -12.37 -16.67 9.61
CA GLU A 212 -11.91 -17.96 9.11
C GLU A 212 -10.77 -17.79 8.10
N ALA A 213 -10.89 -16.86 7.15
CA ALA A 213 -9.83 -16.54 6.19
C ALA A 213 -8.55 -16.05 6.88
N LYS A 214 -8.67 -15.22 7.94
CA LYS A 214 -7.54 -14.79 8.78
C LYS A 214 -6.87 -15.98 9.48
N SER A 215 -7.68 -16.89 10.01
CA SER A 215 -7.22 -18.13 10.66
C SER A 215 -6.47 -19.05 9.68
N GLN A 216 -6.95 -19.18 8.45
CA GLN A 216 -6.28 -19.93 7.38
C GLN A 216 -4.97 -19.28 6.93
N LEU A 217 -4.93 -17.95 6.80
CA LEU A 217 -3.71 -17.18 6.52
C LEU A 217 -2.66 -17.38 7.61
N PHE A 218 -3.08 -17.33 8.88
CA PHE A 218 -2.20 -17.63 10.00
C PHE A 218 -1.61 -19.03 9.86
N LEU A 219 -2.46 -20.05 9.67
CA LEU A 219 -2.02 -21.45 9.54
C LEU A 219 -1.04 -21.65 8.37
N LYS A 220 -1.28 -20.98 7.23
CA LYS A 220 -0.39 -21.00 6.06
C LYS A 220 1.02 -20.54 6.42
N TYR A 221 1.16 -19.35 6.99
CA TYR A 221 2.48 -18.80 7.35
C TYR A 221 3.14 -19.58 8.49
N PHE A 222 2.35 -19.96 9.50
CA PHE A 222 2.85 -20.71 10.63
C PHE A 222 3.39 -22.09 10.22
N THR A 223 2.70 -22.79 9.31
CA THR A 223 3.16 -24.07 8.75
C THR A 223 4.45 -23.90 7.93
N LEU A 224 4.53 -22.84 7.11
CA LEU A 224 5.74 -22.52 6.36
C LEU A 224 6.95 -22.31 7.29
N PHE A 225 6.79 -21.51 8.34
CA PHE A 225 7.87 -21.24 9.31
C PHE A 225 8.27 -22.48 10.11
N MET A 226 7.31 -23.33 10.49
CA MET A 226 7.61 -24.62 11.12
C MET A 226 8.42 -25.54 10.20
N ASN A 227 8.05 -25.63 8.93
CA ASN A 227 8.79 -26.44 7.94
C ASN A 227 10.22 -25.92 7.76
N LEU A 228 10.41 -24.60 7.74
CA LEU A 228 11.72 -23.97 7.66
C LEU A 228 12.58 -24.25 8.90
N LEU A 229 12.00 -24.26 10.10
CA LEU A 229 12.70 -24.62 11.34
C LEU A 229 13.14 -26.09 11.37
N ASN A 230 12.31 -26.99 10.83
CA ASN A 230 12.64 -28.40 10.68
C ASN A 230 13.80 -28.58 9.69
N ASP A 231 13.76 -27.92 8.52
CA ASP A 231 14.85 -27.93 7.54
C ASP A 231 16.17 -27.41 8.13
N CYS A 232 16.12 -26.37 8.97
CA CYS A 232 17.30 -25.87 9.67
C CYS A 232 17.88 -26.88 10.66
N SER A 233 17.05 -27.75 11.24
CA SER A 233 17.46 -28.73 12.26
C SER A 233 18.04 -30.01 11.64
N GLU A 234 17.44 -30.52 10.55
CA GLU A 234 17.94 -31.73 9.85
C GLU A 234 19.35 -31.55 9.28
N VAL A 235 19.67 -30.34 8.79
CA VAL A 235 20.99 -30.03 8.21
C VAL A 235 22.08 -29.92 9.29
N GLU A 236 21.73 -29.57 10.54
CA GLU A 236 22.69 -29.54 11.65
C GLU A 236 23.19 -30.95 12.01
N ASP A 237 22.30 -31.95 12.04
CA ASP A 237 22.62 -33.34 12.37
C ASP A 237 23.54 -34.02 11.33
N GLU A 238 23.37 -33.74 10.04
CA GLU A 238 24.26 -34.23 8.97
C GLU A 238 25.61 -33.50 8.92
N SER A 239 25.69 -32.28 9.47
CA SER A 239 26.88 -31.43 9.38
C SER A 239 27.97 -31.75 10.42
N ALA A 240 27.65 -32.54 11.45
CA ALA A 240 28.52 -32.84 12.59
C ALA A 240 29.81 -33.62 12.23
N GLN A 241 30.01 -34.08 10.99
CA GLN A 241 31.12 -34.96 10.62
C GLN A 241 32.19 -34.42 9.65
N THR A 242 32.26 -33.14 9.22
CA THR A 242 33.43 -32.68 8.39
C THR A 242 33.62 -31.15 8.21
N GLY A 243 34.83 -30.65 8.55
CA GLY A 243 35.66 -29.60 7.91
C GLY A 243 35.13 -28.17 7.55
N GLY A 244 35.81 -27.14 8.09
CA GLY A 244 36.16 -25.83 7.47
C GLY A 244 35.08 -24.97 6.80
N ARG A 245 34.62 -25.36 5.60
CA ARG A 245 33.61 -24.63 4.80
C ARG A 245 32.20 -24.68 5.43
N LYS A 246 31.90 -25.70 6.26
CA LYS A 246 30.60 -25.84 6.94
C LYS A 246 30.35 -24.85 8.09
N ARG A 247 31.39 -24.16 8.62
CA ARG A 247 31.23 -23.18 9.72
C ARG A 247 30.52 -21.88 9.27
N GLY A 248 30.60 -21.54 7.98
CA GLY A 248 29.82 -20.46 7.38
C GLY A 248 28.34 -20.82 7.27
N MET A 249 28.06 -22.04 6.78
CA MET A 249 26.70 -22.56 6.62
C MET A 249 25.97 -22.72 7.96
N SER A 250 26.64 -23.26 8.98
CA SER A 250 26.07 -23.38 10.34
C SER A 250 25.69 -22.02 10.94
N ARG A 251 26.49 -20.96 10.73
CA ARG A 251 26.12 -19.60 11.16
C ARG A 251 24.89 -19.06 10.42
N ARG A 252 24.76 -19.32 9.12
CA ARG A 252 23.60 -18.92 8.31
C ARG A 252 22.33 -19.63 8.77
N LEU A 253 22.42 -20.94 9.03
CA LEU A 253 21.31 -21.73 9.57
C LEU A 253 20.87 -21.24 10.96
N ALA A 254 21.83 -20.92 11.84
CA ALA A 254 21.52 -20.32 13.14
C ALA A 254 20.81 -18.96 13.01
N SER A 255 21.26 -18.10 12.09
CA SER A 255 20.62 -16.81 11.80
C SER A 255 19.20 -16.99 11.25
N LEU A 256 19.04 -17.88 10.26
CA LEU A 256 17.76 -18.22 9.66
C LEU A 256 16.79 -18.78 10.70
N ARG A 257 17.25 -19.69 11.57
CA ARG A 257 16.47 -20.21 12.70
C ARG A 257 16.04 -19.08 13.63
N HIS A 258 16.95 -18.17 13.99
CA HIS A 258 16.64 -17.03 14.84
C HIS A 258 15.56 -16.12 14.23
N CYS A 259 15.72 -15.74 12.96
CA CYS A 259 14.73 -14.94 12.24
C CYS A 259 13.38 -15.64 12.13
N THR A 260 13.37 -16.97 11.93
CA THR A 260 12.13 -17.74 11.83
C THR A 260 11.38 -17.81 13.15
N VAL A 261 12.08 -18.04 14.27
CA VAL A 261 11.47 -17.99 15.62
C VAL A 261 10.91 -16.59 15.90
N LEU A 262 11.63 -15.53 15.51
CA LEU A 262 11.18 -14.16 15.69
C LEU A 262 9.96 -13.82 14.81
N ALA A 263 9.92 -14.29 13.56
CA ALA A 263 8.77 -14.14 12.67
C ALA A 263 7.53 -14.84 13.22
N MET A 264 7.67 -16.07 13.73
CA MET A 264 6.59 -16.79 14.41
C MET A 264 6.11 -16.06 15.66
N SER A 265 7.03 -15.49 16.44
CA SER A 265 6.69 -14.71 17.63
C SER A 265 5.90 -13.45 17.28
N ASN A 266 6.34 -12.70 16.26
CA ASN A 266 5.64 -11.51 15.76
C ASN A 266 4.25 -11.86 15.21
N LEU A 267 4.16 -12.95 14.42
CA LEU A 267 2.90 -13.43 13.84
C LEU A 267 1.88 -13.80 14.92
N LEU A 268 2.31 -14.58 15.92
CA LEU A 268 1.46 -14.99 17.05
C LEU A 268 1.05 -13.80 17.92
N ASN A 269 1.97 -12.91 18.26
CA ASN A 269 1.71 -11.76 19.11
C ASN A 269 0.68 -10.81 18.46
N ALA A 270 0.78 -10.57 17.15
CA ALA A 270 -0.17 -9.71 16.44
C ALA A 270 -1.51 -10.40 16.10
N ASN A 271 -1.62 -11.73 16.26
CA ASN A 271 -2.77 -12.52 15.82
C ASN A 271 -3.13 -13.64 16.82
N VAL A 272 -3.21 -13.31 18.10
CA VAL A 272 -3.36 -14.28 19.21
C VAL A 272 -4.59 -15.18 19.05
N ASP A 273 -5.72 -14.61 18.60
CA ASP A 273 -7.01 -15.33 18.47
C ASP A 273 -6.89 -16.54 17.53
N SER A 274 -6.35 -16.32 16.32
CA SER A 274 -6.07 -17.37 15.34
C SER A 274 -4.87 -18.22 15.77
N GLY A 275 -3.90 -17.59 16.41
CA GLY A 275 -2.64 -18.21 16.79
C GLY A 275 -2.78 -19.32 17.80
N LEU A 276 -3.46 -19.07 18.93
CA LEU A 276 -3.64 -20.07 19.97
C LEU A 276 -4.49 -21.25 19.49
N MET A 277 -5.50 -21.00 18.63
CA MET A 277 -6.34 -22.05 18.05
C MET A 277 -5.50 -23.13 17.34
N HIS A 278 -4.49 -22.74 16.57
CA HIS A 278 -3.67 -23.68 15.79
C HIS A 278 -2.40 -24.12 16.50
N SER A 279 -1.84 -23.27 17.37
CA SER A 279 -0.50 -23.49 17.91
C SER A 279 -0.49 -24.18 19.30
N ILE A 280 -1.57 -24.13 20.08
CA ILE A 280 -1.57 -24.66 21.46
C ILE A 280 -1.33 -26.18 21.52
N GLY A 281 -1.80 -26.91 20.51
CA GLY A 281 -1.56 -28.36 20.38
C GLY A 281 -0.08 -28.72 20.23
N LEU A 282 0.76 -27.81 19.74
CA LEU A 282 2.20 -28.06 19.58
C LEU A 282 2.94 -28.19 20.91
N GLY A 283 2.40 -27.65 22.00
CA GLY A 283 2.94 -27.89 23.34
C GLY A 283 2.92 -29.37 23.74
N TYR A 284 2.05 -30.17 23.12
CA TYR A 284 1.89 -31.61 23.35
C TYR A 284 2.39 -32.47 22.18
N HIS A 285 3.13 -31.88 21.23
CA HIS A 285 3.61 -32.59 20.05
C HIS A 285 4.53 -33.77 20.43
N LYS A 286 4.50 -34.86 19.66
CA LYS A 286 5.30 -36.07 19.98
C LYS A 286 6.81 -35.78 19.90
N ASP A 287 7.21 -35.01 18.89
CA ASP A 287 8.59 -34.59 18.72
C ASP A 287 9.01 -33.56 19.81
N LEU A 288 10.17 -33.80 20.43
CA LEU A 288 10.73 -32.95 21.49
C LEU A 288 11.19 -31.60 20.95
N GLN A 289 11.71 -31.55 19.73
CA GLN A 289 12.27 -30.32 19.14
C GLN A 289 11.16 -29.33 18.79
N THR A 290 10.06 -29.81 18.20
CA THR A 290 8.83 -29.06 17.96
C THR A 290 8.27 -28.48 19.24
N ARG A 291 8.22 -29.29 20.32
CA ARG A 291 7.78 -28.81 21.64
C ARG A 291 8.70 -27.73 22.21
N ALA A 292 10.02 -27.95 22.18
CA ALA A 292 10.99 -26.99 22.68
C ALA A 292 10.91 -25.65 21.93
N THR A 293 10.78 -25.71 20.60
CA THR A 293 10.62 -24.53 19.74
C THR A 293 9.32 -23.79 20.06
N PHE A 294 8.20 -24.49 20.19
CA PHE A 294 6.94 -23.88 20.59
C PHE A 294 7.03 -23.24 21.98
N MET A 295 7.66 -23.91 22.95
CA MET A 295 7.87 -23.35 24.29
C MET A 295 8.78 -22.12 24.26
N GLU A 296 9.80 -22.09 23.41
CA GLU A 296 10.64 -20.90 23.20
C GLU A 296 9.82 -19.72 22.66
N VAL A 297 9.01 -19.97 21.62
CA VAL A 297 8.12 -18.96 21.03
C VAL A 297 7.11 -18.45 22.07
N LEU A 298 6.44 -19.35 22.79
CA LEU A 298 5.47 -19.00 23.83
C LEU A 298 6.12 -18.20 24.98
N THR A 299 7.34 -18.58 25.37
CA THR A 299 8.10 -17.87 26.42
C THR A 299 8.45 -16.46 25.97
N LYS A 300 8.88 -16.25 24.72
CA LYS A 300 9.15 -14.91 24.18
C LYS A 300 7.89 -14.05 24.15
N ILE A 301 6.75 -14.60 23.75
CA ILE A 301 5.46 -13.90 23.77
C ILE A 301 5.11 -13.45 25.20
N LEU A 302 5.21 -14.36 26.18
CA LEU A 302 4.97 -14.05 27.59
C LEU A 302 5.92 -12.97 28.13
N GLN A 303 7.20 -13.04 27.80
CA GLN A 303 8.21 -12.06 28.23
C GLN A 303 8.00 -10.67 27.64
N GLN A 304 7.39 -10.58 26.45
CA GLN A 304 7.03 -9.30 25.83
C GLN A 304 5.84 -8.61 26.52
N GLY A 305 5.25 -9.23 27.55
CA GLY A 305 4.11 -8.68 28.27
C GLY A 305 2.80 -8.85 27.51
N THR A 306 2.70 -9.84 26.62
CA THR A 306 1.44 -10.18 25.95
C THR A 306 0.44 -10.63 27.00
N GLU A 307 -0.54 -9.78 27.30
CA GLU A 307 -1.65 -10.10 28.21
C GLU A 307 -2.62 -11.03 27.48
N PHE A 308 -2.62 -12.33 27.81
CA PHE A 308 -3.59 -13.27 27.23
C PHE A 308 -5.03 -12.98 27.66
N ASP A 309 -5.23 -12.24 28.76
CA ASP A 309 -6.55 -11.71 29.15
C ASP A 309 -7.06 -10.63 28.17
N THR A 310 -6.21 -10.13 27.26
CA THR A 310 -6.57 -9.23 26.15
C THR A 310 -6.76 -9.96 24.82
N LEU A 311 -7.23 -11.21 24.86
CA LEU A 311 -7.79 -11.94 23.72
C LEU A 311 -9.01 -11.20 23.15
N ALA A 312 -8.76 -10.20 22.32
CA ALA A 312 -9.58 -9.80 21.18
C ALA A 312 -8.95 -8.55 20.56
N GLU A 313 -9.46 -8.19 19.38
CA GLU A 313 -9.38 -6.89 18.72
C GLU A 313 -9.50 -5.66 19.64
N THR A 314 -9.87 -5.81 20.92
CA THR A 314 -10.04 -4.79 21.95
C THR A 314 -8.82 -3.90 22.18
N VAL A 315 -7.55 -4.31 22.11
CA VAL A 315 -6.45 -3.35 22.40
C VAL A 315 -6.19 -2.39 21.24
N LEU A 316 -6.27 -2.85 19.99
CA LEU A 316 -6.19 -1.96 18.82
C LEU A 316 -7.49 -1.18 18.65
N ALA A 317 -8.65 -1.82 18.83
CA ALA A 317 -9.94 -1.15 18.82
C ALA A 317 -10.02 -0.08 19.92
N ASP A 318 -9.57 -0.33 21.15
CA ASP A 318 -9.55 0.64 22.25
C ASP A 318 -8.57 1.80 22.00
N ARG A 319 -7.43 1.53 21.35
CA ARG A 319 -6.51 2.59 20.92
C ARG A 319 -7.09 3.46 19.81
N PHE A 320 -7.71 2.84 18.80
CA PHE A 320 -8.39 3.58 17.73
C PHE A 320 -9.64 4.29 18.24
N GLU A 321 -10.35 3.71 19.21
CA GLU A 321 -11.49 4.30 19.90
C GLU A 321 -11.08 5.59 20.60
N ARG A 322 -9.98 5.56 21.37
CA ARG A 322 -9.39 6.77 21.97
C ARG A 322 -8.99 7.82 20.93
N LEU A 323 -8.41 7.40 19.80
CA LEU A 323 -8.08 8.30 18.70
C LEU A 323 -9.34 8.93 18.08
N VAL A 324 -10.41 8.14 17.91
CA VAL A 324 -11.70 8.61 17.41
C VAL A 324 -12.30 9.60 18.40
N GLU A 325 -12.30 9.29 19.70
CA GLU A 325 -12.74 10.19 20.78
C GLU A 325 -11.99 11.53 20.75
N LEU A 326 -10.66 11.49 20.57
CA LEU A 326 -9.84 12.69 20.43
C LEU A 326 -10.23 13.49 19.18
N VAL A 327 -10.37 12.85 18.02
CA VAL A 327 -10.73 13.53 16.76
C VAL A 327 -12.12 14.16 16.83
N THR A 328 -13.07 13.50 17.52
CA THR A 328 -14.43 14.02 17.74
C THR A 328 -14.56 14.88 18.99
N MET A 329 -13.47 15.17 19.70
CA MET A 329 -13.51 15.98 20.90
C MET A 329 -14.10 17.35 20.58
N MET A 330 -15.07 17.77 21.40
CA MET A 330 -15.67 19.09 21.33
C MET A 330 -15.11 19.96 22.45
N GLY A 331 -14.64 21.16 22.09
CA GLY A 331 -14.29 22.19 23.06
C GLY A 331 -15.54 22.81 23.72
N ASP A 332 -15.32 23.64 24.74
CA ASP A 332 -16.40 24.25 25.53
C ASP A 332 -17.39 25.09 24.69
N GLN A 333 -16.96 25.59 23.53
CA GLN A 333 -17.78 26.38 22.60
C GLN A 333 -18.35 25.56 21.43
N GLY A 334 -18.24 24.23 21.46
CA GLY A 334 -18.66 23.34 20.36
C GLY A 334 -17.68 23.31 19.18
N GLU A 335 -16.46 23.81 19.38
CA GLU A 335 -15.37 23.75 18.42
C GLU A 335 -14.85 22.32 18.28
N LEU A 336 -14.37 21.97 17.09
CA LEU A 336 -13.72 20.69 16.81
C LEU A 336 -12.21 20.89 16.59
N PRO A 337 -11.41 21.12 17.65
CA PRO A 337 -10.04 21.61 17.53
C PRO A 337 -9.14 20.69 16.69
N ILE A 338 -9.25 19.37 16.88
CA ILE A 338 -8.42 18.41 16.15
C ILE A 338 -8.84 18.31 14.69
N ALA A 339 -10.13 18.19 14.40
CA ALA A 339 -10.63 18.14 13.03
C ALA A 339 -10.30 19.42 12.24
N MET A 340 -10.42 20.59 12.88
CA MET A 340 -10.08 21.88 12.27
C MET A 340 -8.57 22.05 12.09
N ALA A 341 -7.73 21.55 13.00
CA ALA A 341 -6.28 21.54 12.82
C ALA A 341 -5.87 20.63 11.64
N LEU A 342 -6.44 19.42 11.56
CA LEU A 342 -6.20 18.50 10.45
C LEU A 342 -6.63 19.10 9.11
N ALA A 343 -7.75 19.80 9.05
CA ALA A 343 -8.22 20.50 7.85
C ALA A 343 -7.21 21.50 7.29
N ASN A 344 -6.38 22.11 8.14
CA ASN A 344 -5.38 23.09 7.75
C ASN A 344 -4.02 22.47 7.38
N VAL A 345 -3.66 21.32 7.95
CA VAL A 345 -2.34 20.71 7.78
C VAL A 345 -2.33 19.65 6.67
N VAL A 346 -3.44 18.96 6.44
CA VAL A 346 -3.51 17.89 5.43
C VAL A 346 -3.39 18.48 4.01
N PRO A 347 -2.47 17.96 3.17
CA PRO A 347 -2.29 18.44 1.80
C PRO A 347 -3.56 18.31 0.95
N CYS A 348 -3.79 19.27 0.04
CA CYS A 348 -5.00 19.31 -0.80
C CYS A 348 -5.22 18.05 -1.65
N SER A 349 -4.16 17.29 -1.95
CA SER A 349 -4.23 16.01 -2.67
C SER A 349 -4.95 14.90 -1.90
N GLN A 350 -5.07 15.02 -0.58
CA GLN A 350 -5.72 14.03 0.30
C GLN A 350 -7.11 14.48 0.78
N TRP A 351 -7.58 15.68 0.40
CA TRP A 351 -8.83 16.23 0.93
C TRP A 351 -10.08 15.40 0.58
N ASP A 352 -10.09 14.69 -0.55
CA ASP A 352 -11.21 13.79 -0.89
C ASP A 352 -11.32 12.63 0.10
N GLU A 353 -10.17 12.08 0.50
CA GLU A 353 -10.11 11.00 1.47
C GLU A 353 -10.36 11.50 2.90
N LEU A 354 -9.83 12.67 3.24
CA LEU A 354 -10.09 13.31 4.54
C LEU A 354 -11.58 13.62 4.71
N ALA A 355 -12.25 14.16 3.69
CA ALA A 355 -13.69 14.42 3.72
C ALA A 355 -14.49 13.14 3.97
N ARG A 356 -14.13 12.05 3.28
CA ARG A 356 -14.74 10.73 3.48
C ARG A 356 -14.57 10.24 4.92
N VAL A 357 -13.33 10.26 5.45
CA VAL A 357 -13.02 9.79 6.81
C VAL A 357 -13.76 10.61 7.86
N LEU A 358 -13.70 11.94 7.79
CA LEU A 358 -14.37 12.82 8.75
C LEU A 358 -15.89 12.61 8.73
N VAL A 359 -16.53 12.60 7.56
CA VAL A 359 -17.99 12.40 7.49
C VAL A 359 -18.39 11.04 8.06
N THR A 360 -17.73 9.96 7.64
CA THR A 360 -18.06 8.61 8.15
C THR A 360 -17.86 8.48 9.66
N LEU A 361 -16.78 9.05 10.19
CA LEU A 361 -16.44 8.97 11.61
C LEU A 361 -17.38 9.83 12.48
N PHE A 362 -17.69 11.06 12.06
CA PHE A 362 -18.62 11.90 12.80
C PHE A 362 -20.06 11.42 12.70
N ASP A 363 -20.48 10.85 11.57
CA ASP A 363 -21.82 10.26 11.43
C ASP A 363 -22.01 9.04 12.33
N SER A 364 -21.01 8.15 12.42
CA SER A 364 -21.08 6.97 13.30
C SER A 364 -21.17 7.32 14.79
N ARG A 365 -20.73 8.54 15.17
CA ARG A 365 -20.87 9.10 16.53
C ARG A 365 -22.08 10.00 16.72
N HIS A 366 -22.94 10.13 15.71
CA HIS A 366 -24.06 11.08 15.72
C HIS A 366 -23.64 12.55 15.91
N LEU A 367 -22.42 12.90 15.49
CA LEU A 367 -21.83 14.25 15.56
C LEU A 367 -21.67 14.91 14.18
N LEU A 368 -22.31 14.35 13.14
CA LEU A 368 -22.20 14.88 11.77
C LEU A 368 -22.62 16.35 11.68
N TYR A 369 -23.68 16.75 12.37
CA TYR A 369 -24.15 18.13 12.36
C TYR A 369 -23.08 19.10 12.87
N GLN A 370 -22.38 18.75 13.95
CA GLN A 370 -21.32 19.55 14.55
C GLN A 370 -20.13 19.71 13.59
N LEU A 371 -19.77 18.64 12.86
CA LEU A 371 -18.76 18.72 11.80
C LEU A 371 -19.19 19.69 10.69
N LEU A 372 -20.41 19.54 10.18
CA LEU A 372 -20.94 20.40 9.11
C LEU A 372 -21.00 21.86 9.56
N TRP A 373 -21.46 22.12 10.78
CA TRP A 373 -21.50 23.47 11.35
C TRP A 373 -20.12 24.11 11.37
N ASN A 374 -19.11 23.44 11.95
CA ASN A 374 -17.76 23.98 12.05
C ASN A 374 -17.13 24.23 10.67
N MET A 375 -17.23 23.25 9.75
CA MET A 375 -16.63 23.36 8.42
C MET A 375 -17.31 24.42 7.56
N PHE A 376 -18.65 24.49 7.59
CA PHE A 376 -19.39 25.45 6.77
C PHE A 376 -19.33 26.87 7.33
N SER A 377 -19.40 27.03 8.66
CA SER A 377 -19.18 28.34 9.29
C SER A 377 -17.79 28.87 8.93
N LYS A 378 -16.76 28.02 8.95
CA LYS A 378 -15.41 28.45 8.57
C LYS A 378 -15.30 28.87 7.10
N GLU A 379 -15.94 28.13 6.19
CA GLU A 379 -15.97 28.50 4.77
C GLU A 379 -16.69 29.83 4.55
N VAL A 380 -17.80 30.06 5.26
CA VAL A 380 -18.58 31.31 5.19
C VAL A 380 -17.76 32.49 5.72
N GLU A 381 -17.05 32.31 6.84
CA GLU A 381 -16.16 33.33 7.42
C GLU A 381 -15.02 33.73 6.48
N LEU A 382 -14.51 32.78 5.68
CA LEU A 382 -13.40 32.99 4.77
C LEU A 382 -13.82 33.51 3.39
N ALA A 383 -15.10 33.46 3.04
CA ALA A 383 -15.57 33.86 1.73
C ALA A 383 -15.68 35.38 1.59
N ASP A 384 -15.08 35.94 0.53
CA ASP A 384 -15.15 37.39 0.23
C ASP A 384 -16.58 37.87 -0.08
N SER A 385 -17.41 36.99 -0.64
CA SER A 385 -18.76 37.31 -1.07
C SER A 385 -19.66 36.08 -1.11
N MET A 386 -20.98 36.29 -1.08
CA MET A 386 -21.96 35.21 -1.20
C MET A 386 -21.84 34.47 -2.54
N GLN A 387 -21.38 35.14 -3.60
CA GLN A 387 -21.28 34.56 -4.94
C GLN A 387 -20.12 33.56 -5.07
N THR A 388 -19.13 33.58 -4.17
CA THR A 388 -17.96 32.69 -4.21
C THR A 388 -18.10 31.48 -3.27
N LEU A 389 -19.10 31.50 -2.40
CA LEU A 389 -19.35 30.52 -1.35
C LEU A 389 -19.62 29.12 -1.93
N PHE A 390 -18.85 28.12 -1.48
CA PHE A 390 -18.85 26.72 -1.96
C PHE A 390 -18.66 26.52 -3.47
N ARG A 391 -18.11 27.50 -4.20
CA ARG A 391 -17.78 27.36 -5.63
C ARG A 391 -16.37 26.81 -5.88
N GLY A 392 -15.53 26.81 -4.85
CA GLY A 392 -14.15 26.32 -4.91
C GLY A 392 -14.03 24.83 -4.55
N ASN A 393 -12.83 24.28 -4.77
CA ASN A 393 -12.46 22.92 -4.38
C ASN A 393 -11.86 22.89 -2.96
N SER A 394 -12.57 23.48 -1.98
CA SER A 394 -12.19 23.47 -0.57
C SER A 394 -12.57 22.15 0.11
N LEU A 395 -12.00 21.88 1.29
CA LEU A 395 -12.40 20.72 2.10
C LEU A 395 -13.89 20.76 2.45
N ALA A 396 -14.44 21.94 2.76
CA ALA A 396 -15.86 22.10 3.09
C ALA A 396 -16.76 21.74 1.89
N SER A 397 -16.43 22.19 0.66
CA SER A 397 -17.13 21.79 -0.57
C SER A 397 -17.05 20.28 -0.82
N LYS A 398 -15.90 19.64 -0.52
CA LYS A 398 -15.73 18.19 -0.64
C LYS A 398 -16.57 17.41 0.38
N ILE A 399 -16.59 17.85 1.65
CA ILE A 399 -17.46 17.29 2.69
C ILE A 399 -18.93 17.39 2.26
N MET A 400 -19.37 18.55 1.78
CA MET A 400 -20.73 18.75 1.29
C MET A 400 -21.08 17.80 0.14
N THR A 401 -20.20 17.70 -0.86
CA THR A 401 -20.38 16.83 -2.03
C THR A 401 -20.43 15.35 -1.62
N PHE A 402 -19.58 14.95 -0.66
CA PHE A 402 -19.58 13.60 -0.12
C PHE A 402 -20.89 13.27 0.60
N CYS A 403 -21.43 14.17 1.42
CA CYS A 403 -22.74 14.00 2.05
C CYS A 403 -23.86 13.84 1.01
N PHE A 404 -23.90 14.70 -0.03
CA PHE A 404 -24.90 14.54 -1.10
C PHE A 404 -24.77 13.20 -1.83
N LYS A 405 -23.54 12.72 -2.04
CA LYS A 405 -23.31 11.42 -2.67
C LYS A 405 -23.83 10.28 -1.79
N VAL A 406 -23.46 10.24 -0.51
CA VAL A 406 -23.82 9.12 0.39
C VAL A 406 -25.31 9.09 0.68
N TYR A 407 -25.92 10.23 1.04
CA TYR A 407 -27.33 10.28 1.45
C TYR A 407 -28.29 10.52 0.28
N GLY A 408 -27.83 11.14 -0.80
CA GLY A 408 -28.66 11.55 -1.94
C GLY A 408 -28.62 10.60 -3.13
N ALA A 409 -27.68 9.66 -3.23
CA ALA A 409 -27.55 8.80 -4.41
C ALA A 409 -28.84 8.03 -4.74
N THR A 410 -29.46 7.37 -3.76
CA THR A 410 -30.71 6.63 -3.98
C THR A 410 -31.87 7.55 -4.34
N TYR A 411 -31.93 8.74 -3.74
CA TYR A 411 -32.95 9.74 -4.08
C TYR A 411 -32.79 10.18 -5.54
N LEU A 412 -31.57 10.58 -5.92
CA LEU A 412 -31.27 11.07 -7.27
C LEU A 412 -31.47 9.98 -8.32
N GLN A 413 -31.10 8.73 -8.01
CA GLN A 413 -31.37 7.59 -8.87
C GLN A 413 -32.88 7.38 -9.07
N LYS A 414 -33.67 7.32 -8.00
CA LYS A 414 -35.12 7.14 -8.09
C LYS A 414 -35.81 8.28 -8.85
N LEU A 415 -35.29 9.49 -8.73
CA LEU A 415 -35.81 10.67 -9.44
C LEU A 415 -35.46 10.66 -10.93
N LEU A 416 -34.19 10.42 -11.27
CA LEU A 416 -33.68 10.59 -12.64
C LEU A 416 -33.77 9.33 -13.49
N ASP A 417 -33.65 8.13 -12.92
CA ASP A 417 -33.70 6.85 -13.65
C ASP A 417 -34.95 6.71 -14.54
N PRO A 418 -36.20 6.96 -14.07
CA PRO A 418 -37.37 6.83 -14.93
C PRO A 418 -37.38 7.85 -16.07
N LEU A 419 -36.94 9.09 -15.83
CA LEU A 419 -36.88 10.14 -16.85
C LEU A 419 -35.85 9.81 -17.93
N LEU A 420 -34.66 9.39 -17.51
CA LEU A 420 -33.59 8.98 -18.42
C LEU A 420 -34.01 7.74 -19.23
N ARG A 421 -34.68 6.77 -18.61
CA ARG A 421 -35.22 5.61 -19.33
C ARG A 421 -36.22 6.02 -20.39
N ILE A 422 -37.13 6.95 -20.11
CA ILE A 422 -38.08 7.44 -21.11
C ILE A 422 -37.34 8.06 -22.30
N VAL A 423 -36.39 8.95 -22.05
CA VAL A 423 -35.61 9.65 -23.09
C VAL A 423 -34.79 8.66 -23.93
N ILE A 424 -34.23 7.62 -23.31
CA ILE A 424 -33.35 6.65 -24.00
C ILE A 424 -34.14 5.58 -24.76
N THR A 425 -35.26 5.10 -24.19
CA THR A 425 -35.93 3.88 -24.69
C THR A 425 -37.22 4.12 -25.43
N SER A 426 -37.91 5.25 -25.21
CA SER A 426 -39.17 5.54 -25.91
C SER A 426 -38.93 5.89 -27.37
N SER A 427 -39.78 5.36 -28.25
CA SER A 427 -39.81 5.67 -29.68
C SER A 427 -39.98 7.16 -29.96
N ASP A 428 -40.66 7.88 -29.06
CA ASP A 428 -40.95 9.31 -29.21
C ASP A 428 -39.67 10.17 -29.19
N TRP A 429 -38.58 9.65 -28.61
CA TRP A 429 -37.31 10.37 -28.42
C TRP A 429 -36.18 9.87 -29.33
N GLN A 430 -36.39 8.82 -30.13
CA GLN A 430 -35.34 8.19 -30.96
C GLN A 430 -34.78 9.07 -32.09
N HIS A 431 -35.56 10.04 -32.56
CA HIS A 431 -35.15 10.98 -33.62
C HIS A 431 -34.98 12.43 -33.12
N VAL A 432 -34.94 12.60 -31.80
CA VAL A 432 -34.81 13.91 -31.17
C VAL A 432 -33.33 14.27 -31.04
N SER A 433 -32.94 15.40 -31.63
CA SER A 433 -31.64 16.03 -31.39
C SER A 433 -31.81 17.21 -30.44
N PHE A 434 -30.91 17.33 -29.47
CA PHE A 434 -30.82 18.46 -28.54
C PHE A 434 -29.72 19.46 -28.93
N GLU A 435 -29.13 19.32 -30.12
CA GLU A 435 -28.14 20.26 -30.62
C GLU A 435 -28.80 21.59 -30.98
N VAL A 436 -28.38 22.64 -30.30
CA VAL A 436 -28.95 24.00 -30.45
C VAL A 436 -27.93 24.98 -31.01
N ASP A 437 -26.66 24.58 -31.14
CA ASP A 437 -25.62 25.39 -31.76
C ASP A 437 -25.76 25.36 -33.29
N PRO A 438 -26.09 26.50 -33.95
CA PRO A 438 -26.23 26.58 -35.40
C PRO A 438 -24.98 26.18 -36.17
N THR A 439 -23.80 26.31 -35.56
CA THR A 439 -22.52 25.95 -36.20
C THR A 439 -22.25 24.44 -36.21
N ARG A 440 -23.01 23.67 -35.44
CA ARG A 440 -22.88 22.20 -35.30
C ARG A 440 -24.07 21.43 -35.87
N LEU A 441 -25.13 22.14 -36.25
CA LEU A 441 -26.31 21.56 -36.89
C LEU A 441 -25.98 21.10 -38.31
N GLY A 442 -26.25 19.83 -38.63
CA GLY A 442 -26.15 19.31 -40.00
C GLY A 442 -27.17 19.96 -40.94
N CYS A 443 -27.01 19.78 -42.25
CA CYS A 443 -27.79 20.46 -43.32
C CYS A 443 -29.32 20.22 -43.33
N THR A 444 -29.88 19.47 -42.37
CA THR A 444 -31.30 19.09 -42.31
C THR A 444 -32.00 19.43 -40.98
N GLY A 445 -31.31 19.99 -39.99
CA GLY A 445 -31.90 20.32 -38.68
C GLY A 445 -32.40 21.76 -38.60
N ALA A 446 -33.71 21.97 -38.45
CA ALA A 446 -34.28 23.30 -38.21
C ALA A 446 -34.34 23.59 -36.69
N VAL A 447 -33.61 24.60 -36.22
CA VAL A 447 -33.57 25.04 -34.80
C VAL A 447 -34.96 25.19 -34.18
N SER A 448 -35.93 25.67 -34.97
CA SER A 448 -37.32 25.90 -34.56
C SER A 448 -38.07 24.64 -34.08
N ALA A 449 -37.78 23.46 -34.63
CA ALA A 449 -38.43 22.22 -34.22
C ALA A 449 -37.88 21.69 -32.87
N HIS A 450 -36.64 22.07 -32.52
CA HIS A 450 -35.94 21.60 -31.33
C HIS A 450 -36.31 22.38 -30.05
N CYS A 451 -36.81 23.61 -30.17
CA CYS A 451 -37.20 24.43 -29.01
C CYS A 451 -38.61 24.12 -28.44
N ASN A 452 -39.41 23.29 -29.11
CA ASN A 452 -40.80 22.97 -28.71
C ASN A 452 -40.97 21.56 -28.08
N LEU A 453 -39.89 20.94 -27.62
CA LEU A 453 -39.94 19.62 -26.98
C LEU A 453 -40.46 19.74 -25.54
N CYS A 454 -41.69 19.27 -25.30
CA CYS A 454 -42.23 19.15 -23.95
C CYS A 454 -41.64 17.91 -23.26
N LEU A 455 -40.92 18.12 -22.16
CA LEU A 455 -40.42 17.02 -21.32
C LEU A 455 -41.57 16.30 -20.61
N PRO A 456 -41.49 14.97 -20.40
CA PRO A 456 -42.50 14.23 -19.67
C PRO A 456 -42.61 14.77 -18.23
N GLY A 457 -43.78 15.30 -17.86
CA GLY A 457 -44.04 15.90 -16.54
C GLY A 457 -44.04 17.44 -16.50
N SER A 458 -43.80 18.13 -17.62
CA SER A 458 -44.00 19.59 -17.73
C SER A 458 -45.49 19.93 -17.85
N CYS A 459 -46.05 20.68 -16.88
CA CYS A 459 -47.42 21.21 -16.97
C CYS A 459 -47.52 22.52 -17.76
N ASP A 460 -46.40 23.12 -18.17
CA ASP A 460 -46.40 24.41 -18.86
C ASP A 460 -46.34 24.27 -20.38
N SER A 461 -47.19 25.05 -21.05
CA SER A 461 -47.23 25.19 -22.52
C SER A 461 -45.97 25.89 -23.04
N PRO A 462 -45.50 25.61 -24.27
CA PRO A 462 -44.33 26.27 -24.82
C PRO A 462 -44.62 27.77 -24.95
N ALA A 463 -43.80 28.60 -24.31
CA ALA A 463 -43.85 30.04 -24.50
C ALA A 463 -43.41 30.35 -25.94
N SER A 464 -44.33 30.88 -26.73
CA SER A 464 -44.05 31.38 -28.07
C SER A 464 -42.98 32.46 -28.01
N ALA A 465 -41.76 32.15 -28.42
CA ALA A 465 -40.74 33.15 -28.68
C ALA A 465 -41.15 33.94 -29.94
N SER A 466 -41.43 35.23 -29.78
CA SER A 466 -41.50 36.21 -30.88
C SER A 466 -40.14 36.87 -31.08
#